data_AF-A0A7J7WLJ5-F1
#
_entry.id   AF-A0A7J7WLJ5-F1
#
_cell.length_a   1.000
_cell.length_b   1.000
_cell.length_c   1.000
_cell.angle_alpha   90.00
_cell.angle_beta   90.00
_cell.angle_gamma   90.00
#
_symmetry.space_group_name_H-M   'P 1'
#
loop_
_entity.id
_entity.type
_entity.pdbx_description
1 polymer ?
#
loop_
_entity_poly.entity_id
_entity_poly.type
_entity_poly.pdbx_seq_one_letter_code
_entity_poly.pdbx_strand_id
1 'polypeptide(L)'
;MKTFLHERKIDQIMIPTGMTAYLQTLDIPINKPFKDNLCKEINDYIENRMERNQRGNFVKPKLQEVVTWVKNSWEKITDSCITNALRAGYLDKKYSFKDSAIAKHERFGPLILKEMESQEIHQEIQELDCYDDVPEDDDMIVIE
;
A
#
# COMPACT_ATOMS: atom_id res chain seq x y z
N MET A 1 2.52 -14.70 16.22
CA MET A 1 2.53 -13.80 15.05
C MET A 1 3.77 -12.91 14.99
N LYS A 2 4.03 -12.06 15.99
CA LYS A 2 5.20 -11.15 15.99
C LYS A 2 6.54 -11.89 15.83
N THR A 3 6.77 -12.95 16.61
CA THR A 3 7.99 -13.77 16.51
C THR A 3 8.14 -14.44 15.15
N PHE A 4 7.06 -15.02 14.62
CA PHE A 4 7.04 -15.66 13.29
C PHE A 4 7.42 -14.71 12.15
N LEU A 5 6.94 -13.45 12.21
CA LEU A 5 7.25 -12.43 11.21
C LEU A 5 8.67 -11.88 11.38
N HIS A 6 9.10 -11.68 12.64
CA HIS A 6 10.47 -11.28 12.96
C HIS A 6 11.50 -12.30 12.47
N GLU A 7 11.29 -13.60 12.73
CA GLU A 7 12.15 -14.68 12.24
C GLU A 7 12.29 -14.70 10.71
N ARG A 8 11.29 -14.21 9.99
CA ARG A 8 11.25 -14.13 8.52
C ARG A 8 11.71 -12.78 7.97
N LYS A 9 12.12 -11.84 8.84
CA LYS A 9 12.51 -10.48 8.45
C LYS A 9 11.40 -9.77 7.66
N ILE A 10 10.15 -9.96 8.10
CA ILE A 10 8.99 -9.28 7.51
C ILE A 10 8.65 -8.08 8.39
N ASP A 11 8.87 -6.89 7.84
CA ASP A 11 8.45 -5.64 8.45
C ASP A 11 6.93 -5.50 8.40
N GLN A 12 6.36 -4.97 9.48
CA GLN A 12 4.93 -4.72 9.60
C GLN A 12 4.67 -3.23 9.59
N ILE A 13 3.73 -2.81 8.76
CA ILE A 13 3.26 -1.42 8.69
C ILE A 13 1.93 -1.33 9.43
N MET A 14 1.82 -0.39 10.36
CA MET A 14 0.57 -0.10 11.06
C MET A 14 -0.30 0.82 10.19
N ILE A 15 -1.54 0.42 9.94
CA ILE A 15 -2.54 1.24 9.26
C ILE A 15 -3.49 1.81 10.32
N PRO A 16 -3.58 3.13 10.49
CA PRO A 16 -4.50 3.73 11.45
C PRO A 16 -5.96 3.40 11.12
N THR A 17 -6.80 3.37 12.15
CA THR A 17 -8.24 3.11 11.99
C THR A 17 -8.87 4.14 11.04
N GLY A 18 -9.67 3.67 10.09
CA GLY A 18 -10.32 4.51 9.09
C GLY A 18 -9.42 4.90 7.91
N MET A 19 -8.14 4.50 7.90
CA MET A 19 -7.19 4.86 6.82
C MET A 19 -6.98 3.76 5.78
N THR A 20 -7.64 2.61 5.91
CA THR A 20 -7.52 1.48 4.98
C THR A 20 -7.74 1.88 3.53
N ALA A 21 -8.74 2.73 3.24
CA ALA A 21 -9.04 3.17 1.87
C ALA A 21 -7.92 4.02 1.21
N TYR A 22 -6.96 4.52 2.00
CA TYR A 22 -5.90 5.42 1.53
C TYR A 22 -4.50 4.84 1.68
N LEU A 23 -4.31 3.89 2.61
CA LEU A 23 -3.01 3.31 2.95
C LEU A 23 -2.92 1.81 2.63
N GLN A 24 -4.04 1.10 2.60
CA GLN A 24 -4.03 -0.32 2.28
C GLN A 24 -4.03 -0.49 0.76
N THR A 25 -2.86 -0.83 0.22
CA THR A 25 -2.63 -0.94 -1.24
C THR A 25 -3.62 -1.86 -1.95
N LEU A 26 -4.12 -2.90 -1.28
CA LEU A 26 -5.13 -3.78 -1.85
C LEU A 26 -6.48 -3.06 -2.08
N ASP A 27 -6.87 -2.18 -1.16
CA ASP A 27 -8.13 -1.46 -1.20
C ASP A 27 -8.14 -0.28 -2.18
N ILE A 28 -6.97 0.32 -2.46
CA ILE A 28 -6.91 1.52 -3.30
C ILE A 28 -7.23 1.18 -4.78
N PRO A 29 -6.54 0.23 -5.47
CA PRO A 29 -6.78 0.01 -6.89
C PRO A 29 -6.99 -1.45 -7.30
N ILE A 30 -6.85 -2.44 -6.41
CA ILE A 30 -6.95 -3.88 -6.75
C ILE A 30 -8.34 -4.42 -6.42
N ASN A 31 -8.88 -4.08 -5.25
CA ASN A 31 -10.16 -4.62 -4.81
C ASN A 31 -11.32 -4.25 -5.73
N LYS A 32 -11.31 -3.05 -6.32
CA LYS A 32 -12.34 -2.66 -7.29
C LYS A 32 -12.33 -3.54 -8.55
N PRO A 33 -11.26 -3.59 -9.37
CA PRO A 33 -11.25 -4.43 -10.57
C PRO A 33 -11.42 -5.92 -10.26
N PHE A 34 -10.90 -6.40 -9.11
CA PHE A 34 -11.16 -7.78 -8.68
C PHE A 34 -12.66 -8.04 -8.46
N LYS A 35 -13.34 -7.17 -7.70
CA LYS A 35 -14.79 -7.29 -7.45
C LYS A 35 -15.60 -7.15 -8.73
N ASP A 36 -15.20 -6.27 -9.64
CA ASP A 36 -15.85 -6.09 -10.93
C ASP A 36 -15.73 -7.37 -11.78
N ASN A 37 -14.56 -8.02 -11.79
CA ASN A 37 -14.37 -9.29 -12.48
C ASN A 37 -15.15 -10.43 -11.82
N LEU A 38 -15.15 -10.51 -10.48
CA LEU A 38 -15.90 -11.50 -9.74
C LEU A 38 -17.40 -11.37 -9.98
N CYS A 39 -17.91 -10.14 -10.05
CA CYS A 39 -19.30 -9.85 -10.37
C CYS A 39 -19.67 -10.38 -11.77
N LYS A 40 -18.78 -10.23 -12.77
CA LYS A 40 -19.00 -10.78 -14.11
C LYS A 40 -19.09 -12.31 -14.11
N GLU A 41 -18.20 -12.99 -13.39
CA GLU A 41 -18.24 -14.46 -13.27
C GLU A 41 -19.54 -14.94 -12.61
N ILE A 42 -19.99 -14.24 -11.56
CA ILE A 42 -21.25 -14.54 -10.86
C ILE A 42 -22.45 -14.32 -11.76
N ASN A 43 -22.50 -13.19 -12.48
CA ASN A 43 -23.62 -12.88 -13.38
C ASN A 43 -23.72 -13.90 -14.51
N ASP A 44 -22.59 -14.26 -15.13
CA ASP A 44 -22.54 -15.30 -16.15
C ASP A 44 -23.05 -16.65 -15.61
N TYR A 45 -22.68 -17.03 -14.39
CA TYR A 45 -23.24 -18.22 -13.77
C TYR A 45 -24.76 -18.13 -13.55
N ILE A 46 -25.25 -17.01 -13.03
CA ILE A 46 -26.67 -16.78 -12.76
C ILE A 46 -27.48 -16.87 -14.06
N GLU A 47 -26.99 -16.26 -15.14
CA GLU A 47 -27.68 -16.19 -16.43
C GLU A 47 -27.64 -17.51 -17.20
N ASN A 48 -26.50 -18.22 -17.16
CA ASN A 48 -26.24 -19.32 -18.11
C ASN A 48 -26.14 -20.72 -17.47
N ARG A 49 -25.85 -20.83 -16.17
CA ARG A 49 -25.54 -22.12 -15.51
C ARG A 49 -26.34 -22.41 -14.24
N MET A 50 -27.10 -21.45 -13.73
CA MET A 50 -27.77 -21.59 -12.45
C MET A 50 -28.92 -22.60 -12.52
N GLU A 51 -28.80 -23.66 -11.73
CA GLU A 51 -29.78 -24.74 -11.70
C GLU A 51 -30.90 -24.48 -10.67
N ARG A 52 -32.05 -25.09 -10.93
CA ARG A 52 -33.15 -25.21 -9.99
C ARG A 52 -33.33 -26.67 -9.59
N ASN A 53 -33.63 -26.91 -8.32
CA ASN A 53 -33.96 -28.25 -7.85
C ASN A 53 -35.36 -28.68 -8.30
N GLN A 54 -35.75 -29.93 -7.99
CA GLN A 54 -37.06 -30.48 -8.33
C GLN A 54 -38.25 -29.67 -7.77
N ARG A 55 -38.03 -28.86 -6.72
CA ARG A 55 -39.04 -27.98 -6.12
C ARG A 55 -39.07 -26.58 -6.75
N GLY A 56 -38.28 -26.34 -7.79
CA GLY A 56 -38.14 -25.05 -8.47
C GLY A 56 -37.26 -24.03 -7.74
N ASN A 57 -36.61 -24.40 -6.64
CA ASN A 57 -35.74 -23.49 -5.89
C ASN A 57 -34.34 -23.45 -6.48
N PHE A 58 -33.70 -22.28 -6.46
CA PHE A 58 -32.31 -22.13 -6.87
C PHE A 58 -31.37 -23.00 -6.06
N VAL A 59 -30.40 -23.59 -6.74
CA VAL A 59 -29.34 -24.40 -6.14
C VAL A 59 -28.10 -23.51 -5.94
N LYS A 60 -27.50 -23.61 -4.75
CA LYS A 60 -26.24 -22.91 -4.46
C LYS A 60 -25.12 -23.40 -5.39
N PRO A 61 -24.22 -22.52 -5.85
CA PRO A 61 -23.06 -22.94 -6.62
C PRO A 61 -22.20 -23.93 -5.83
N LYS A 62 -21.56 -24.86 -6.55
CA LYS A 62 -20.58 -25.78 -5.96
C LYS A 62 -19.32 -25.01 -5.58
N LEU A 63 -18.56 -25.52 -4.61
CA LEU A 63 -17.30 -24.90 -4.19
C LEU A 63 -16.32 -24.72 -5.36
N GLN A 64 -16.22 -25.72 -6.25
CA GLN A 64 -15.35 -25.67 -7.43
C GLN A 64 -15.71 -24.49 -8.36
N GLU A 65 -16.99 -24.18 -8.50
CA GLU A 65 -17.47 -23.05 -9.29
C GLU A 65 -17.01 -21.73 -8.67
N VAL A 66 -17.21 -21.55 -7.36
CA VAL A 66 -16.75 -20.34 -6.63
C VAL A 66 -15.23 -20.18 -6.69
N VAL A 67 -14.47 -21.27 -6.53
CA VAL A 67 -13.00 -21.25 -6.66
C VAL A 67 -12.57 -20.82 -8.05
N THR A 68 -13.30 -21.26 -9.09
CA THR A 68 -13.03 -20.88 -10.48
C THR A 68 -13.27 -19.40 -10.70
N TRP A 69 -14.38 -18.84 -10.18
CA TRP A 69 -14.64 -17.40 -10.28
C TRP A 69 -13.55 -16.56 -9.62
N VAL A 70 -13.11 -16.94 -8.41
CA VAL A 70 -12.04 -16.23 -7.69
C VAL A 70 -10.74 -16.30 -8.47
N LYS A 71 -10.36 -17.48 -8.97
CA LYS A 71 -9.16 -17.67 -9.78
C LYS A 71 -9.20 -16.82 -11.05
N ASN A 72 -10.25 -16.93 -11.85
CA ASN A 72 -10.43 -16.18 -13.10
C ASN A 72 -10.42 -14.65 -12.85
N SER A 73 -10.99 -14.21 -11.73
CA SER A 73 -11.02 -12.79 -11.37
C SER A 73 -9.64 -12.24 -11.04
N TRP A 74 -8.79 -13.04 -10.39
CA TRP A 74 -7.40 -12.72 -10.13
C TRP A 74 -6.54 -12.74 -11.40
N GLU A 75 -6.73 -13.71 -12.29
CA GLU A 75 -6.00 -13.79 -13.57
C GLU A 75 -6.25 -12.58 -14.48
N LYS A 76 -7.38 -11.91 -14.31
CA LYS A 76 -7.72 -10.67 -15.04
C LYS A 76 -7.10 -9.40 -14.43
N ILE A 77 -6.44 -9.49 -13.27
CA ILE A 77 -5.70 -8.36 -12.69
C ILE A 77 -4.38 -8.20 -13.45
N THR A 78 -4.18 -7.03 -14.05
CA THR A 78 -3.01 -6.77 -14.90
C THR A 78 -1.81 -6.28 -14.10
N ASP A 79 -0.60 -6.41 -14.67
CA ASP A 79 0.61 -5.79 -14.11
C ASP A 79 0.49 -4.27 -13.97
N SER A 80 -0.30 -3.63 -14.83
CA SER A 80 -0.63 -2.20 -14.70
C SER A 80 -1.45 -1.93 -13.43
N CYS A 81 -2.43 -2.77 -13.10
CA CYS A 81 -3.17 -2.66 -11.83
C CYS A 81 -2.23 -2.79 -10.62
N ILE A 82 -1.30 -3.77 -10.65
CA ILE A 82 -0.31 -3.99 -9.59
C ILE A 82 0.63 -2.78 -9.47
N THR A 83 1.16 -2.31 -10.59
CA THR A 83 2.05 -1.15 -10.66
C THR A 83 1.37 0.11 -10.11
N ASN A 84 0.11 0.32 -10.48
CA ASN A 84 -0.70 1.42 -9.95
C ASN A 84 -0.96 1.27 -8.45
N ALA A 85 -1.11 0.05 -7.94
CA ALA A 85 -1.23 -0.23 -6.52
C ALA A 85 0.03 0.17 -5.75
N LEU A 86 1.18 -0.32 -6.19
CA LEU A 86 2.46 0.00 -5.56
C LEU A 86 2.74 1.50 -5.56
N ARG A 87 2.40 2.20 -6.65
CA ARG A 87 2.48 3.66 -6.72
C ARG A 87 1.53 4.34 -5.75
N ALA A 88 0.24 3.99 -5.78
CA ALA A 88 -0.78 4.65 -4.97
C ALA A 88 -0.58 4.42 -3.47
N GLY A 89 -0.09 3.25 -3.07
CA GLY A 89 0.23 2.92 -1.68
C GLY A 89 1.65 3.27 -1.23
N TYR A 90 2.48 3.87 -2.09
CA TYR A 90 3.88 4.19 -1.82
C TYR A 90 4.70 2.98 -1.30
N LEU A 91 4.55 1.83 -1.96
CA LEU A 91 5.28 0.60 -1.63
C LEU A 91 6.47 0.33 -2.57
N ASP A 92 6.70 1.21 -3.55
CA ASP A 92 7.80 1.12 -4.49
C ASP A 92 8.51 2.48 -4.56
N LYS A 93 9.76 2.51 -4.11
CA LYS A 93 10.58 3.73 -3.97
C LYS A 93 10.89 4.42 -5.29
N LYS A 94 10.62 3.78 -6.44
CA LYS A 94 10.76 4.43 -7.74
C LYS A 94 9.73 5.55 -7.97
N TYR A 95 8.66 5.58 -7.18
CA TYR A 95 7.63 6.61 -7.24
C TYR A 95 7.83 7.67 -6.15
N SER A 96 7.43 8.91 -6.45
CA SER A 96 7.42 9.97 -5.46
C SER A 96 6.31 9.71 -4.43
N PHE A 97 6.54 10.07 -3.17
CA PHE A 97 5.47 10.06 -2.16
C PHE A 97 4.28 10.94 -2.58
N LYS A 98 4.53 12.02 -3.32
CA LYS A 98 3.51 12.94 -3.86
C LYS A 98 2.54 12.23 -4.82
N ASP A 99 2.91 11.07 -5.37
CA ASP A 99 2.03 10.28 -6.23
C ASP A 99 1.05 9.38 -5.47
N SER A 100 1.26 9.18 -4.18
CA SER A 100 0.44 8.31 -3.35
C SER A 100 -0.99 8.82 -3.17
N ALA A 101 -1.91 7.91 -2.87
CA ALA A 101 -3.31 8.25 -2.60
C ALA A 101 -3.45 9.14 -1.36
N ILE A 102 -2.62 8.93 -0.34
CA ILE A 102 -2.65 9.72 0.89
C ILE A 102 -2.10 11.15 0.67
N ALA A 103 -1.06 11.32 -0.14
CA ALA A 103 -0.52 12.64 -0.47
C ALA A 103 -1.52 13.48 -1.30
N LYS A 104 -2.34 12.82 -2.11
CA LYS A 104 -3.40 13.45 -2.91
C LYS A 104 -4.72 13.67 -2.16
N HIS A 105 -4.80 13.19 -0.92
CA HIS A 105 -6.02 13.33 -0.12
C HIS A 105 -6.28 14.80 0.23
N GLU A 106 -7.48 15.31 -0.04
CA GLU A 106 -7.84 16.73 0.13
C GLU A 106 -7.51 17.29 1.53
N ARG A 107 -7.91 16.55 2.57
CA ARG A 107 -7.65 16.93 3.97
C ARG A 107 -6.24 16.58 4.46
N PHE A 108 -5.81 15.32 4.30
CA PHE A 108 -4.57 14.83 4.92
C PHE A 108 -3.32 15.12 4.11
N GLY A 109 -3.42 15.17 2.78
CA GLY A 109 -2.30 15.41 1.87
C GLY A 109 -1.52 16.68 2.22
N PRO A 110 -2.15 17.86 2.29
CA PRO A 110 -1.46 19.11 2.63
C PRO A 110 -0.78 19.07 4.00
N LEU A 111 -1.40 18.42 4.99
CA LEU A 111 -0.85 18.31 6.34
C LEU A 111 0.40 17.42 6.37
N ILE A 112 0.33 16.27 5.71
CA ILE A 112 1.44 15.30 5.66
C ILE A 112 2.61 15.87 4.86
N LEU A 113 2.34 16.49 3.71
CA LEU A 113 3.40 17.08 2.87
C LEU A 113 4.14 18.20 3.60
N LYS A 114 3.40 19.08 4.31
CA LYS A 114 4.02 20.14 5.12
C LYS A 114 4.91 19.58 6.24
N GLU A 115 4.45 18.53 6.92
CA GLU A 115 5.21 17.87 7.98
C GLU A 115 6.48 17.22 7.42
N MET A 116 6.39 16.54 6.26
CA MET A 116 7.55 15.96 5.60
C MET A 116 8.58 17.01 5.19
N GLU A 117 8.14 18.12 4.58
CA GLU A 117 9.02 19.24 4.23
C GLU A 117 9.70 19.83 5.47
N SER A 118 8.98 19.92 6.60
CA SER A 118 9.55 20.39 7.86
C SER A 118 10.60 19.43 8.43
N GLN A 119 10.38 18.12 8.31
CA GLN A 119 11.34 17.09 8.76
C GLN A 119 12.61 17.06 7.91
N GLU A 120 12.49 17.23 6.59
CA GLU A 120 13.63 17.35 5.68
C GLU A 120 14.50 18.55 6.06
N ILE A 121 13.89 19.71 6.29
CA ILE A 121 14.61 20.92 6.75
C ILE A 121 15.30 20.68 8.10
N HIS A 122 14.63 20.02 9.05
CA HIS A 122 15.24 19.72 10.35
C HIS A 122 16.42 18.75 10.24
N GLN A 123 16.36 17.77 9.34
CA GLN A 123 17.48 16.85 9.08
C GLN A 123 18.66 17.59 8.45
N GLU A 124 18.42 18.47 7.47
CA GLU A 124 19.47 19.27 6.85
C GLU A 124 20.17 20.20 7.86
N ILE A 125 19.41 20.85 8.75
CA ILE A 125 19.98 21.68 9.83
C ILE A 125 20.81 20.83 10.80
N GLN A 126 20.32 19.65 11.17
CA GLN A 126 21.04 18.76 12.09
C GLN A 126 22.32 18.17 11.47
N GLU A 127 22.34 17.95 10.15
CA GLU A 127 23.54 17.57 9.41
C GLU A 127 24.53 18.74 9.24
N LEU A 128 24.08 19.99 9.28
CA LEU A 128 24.95 21.17 9.24
C LEU A 128 25.61 21.43 10.61
N ASP A 129 24.85 21.30 11.70
CA ASP A 129 25.33 21.53 13.08
C ASP A 129 26.36 20.49 13.56
N CYS A 130 26.56 19.37 12.84
CA CYS A 130 27.55 18.34 13.22
C CYS A 130 28.96 18.57 12.64
N TYR A 131 29.16 19.65 11.85
CA TYR A 131 30.46 19.98 11.25
C TYR A 131 31.27 21.08 11.98
N ASP A 132 30.79 21.59 13.12
CA ASP A 132 31.43 22.73 13.81
C ASP A 132 32.35 22.38 15.00
N ASP A 133 32.69 21.10 15.23
CA ASP A 133 33.80 20.75 16.12
C ASP A 133 35.14 20.79 15.35
N VAL A 134 35.58 21.99 14.97
CA VAL A 134 36.97 22.24 14.55
C VAL A 134 37.84 22.15 15.82
N PRO A 135 38.84 21.27 15.90
CA PRO A 135 39.79 21.29 17.01
C PRO A 135 40.53 22.64 16.97
N GLU A 136 40.38 23.44 18.02
CA GLU A 136 41.31 24.55 18.27
C GLU A 136 42.70 23.92 18.51
N ASP A 137 43.54 23.91 17.47
CA ASP A 137 44.97 23.65 17.61
C ASP A 137 45.59 24.86 18.35
N ASP A 138 45.56 24.80 19.68
CA ASP A 138 46.32 25.68 20.57
C ASP A 138 47.81 25.31 20.48
N ASP A 139 48.50 25.84 19.47
CA ASP A 139 49.96 25.83 19.41
C ASP A 139 50.52 26.81 20.47
N MET A 140 50.77 26.31 21.69
CA MET A 140 51.62 26.99 22.67
C MET A 140 53.08 27.00 22.18
N ILE A 141 53.50 28.11 21.57
CA ILE A 141 54.91 28.39 21.34
C ILE A 141 55.55 28.80 22.68
N VAL A 142 56.25 27.85 23.32
CA VAL A 142 57.20 28.15 24.40
C VAL A 142 58.47 28.71 23.77
N ILE A 143 58.74 29.98 24.00
CA ILE A 143 60.00 30.63 23.62
C ILE A 143 60.96 30.45 24.80
N GLU A 144 62.06 29.73 24.58
CA GLU A 144 63.21 29.61 25.51
C GLU A 144 64.01 30.92 25.64
#